data_AF-B5W801-F1
#
_entry.id   AF-B5W801-F1
#
_cell.length_a   1.000
_cell.length_b   1.000
_cell.length_c   1.000
_cell.angle_alpha   90.00
_cell.angle_beta   90.00
_cell.angle_gamma   90.00
#
_symmetry.space_group_name_H-M   'P 1'
#
loop_
_entity.id
_entity.type
_entity.pdbx_description
1 polymer ?
#
loop_
_entity_poly.entity_id
_entity_poly.type
_entity_poly.pdbx_seq_one_letter_code
_entity_poly.pdbx_strand_id
1 'polypeptide(L)'
;MNGSQSNNPITQATAKDLFNTLGDLKTLGSTQNHELRLNENLYFVKVRPLQDEYNLDWLIVVVVPESDFMSEINANIRTTIKLGIGAMMVAIIIGMITARWITWQISRLNIVASNVAKGDWKLSLYLQRNDEIGQLTEAFNTMATQLQKSFQDLTTLNEALAESESRLTKFLNVIQVGVAIYAPNGELIYFNITATDLLSLEQVGDLETYNLPLNNSIYQQETNQPYTVSYLPYNRALPGETVMSDD
;
A
#
# COMPACT_ATOMS: atom_id res chain seq x y z
N MET A 1 -38.87 -75.87 9.98
CA MET A 1 -39.77 -74.83 10.54
C MET A 1 -39.98 -73.76 9.48
N ASN A 2 -41.23 -73.41 9.19
CA ASN A 2 -41.53 -72.42 8.14
C ASN A 2 -41.38 -71.00 8.72
N GLY A 3 -40.33 -70.28 8.32
CA GLY A 3 -40.04 -68.93 8.84
C GLY A 3 -41.19 -67.92 8.63
N SER A 4 -42.06 -68.15 7.64
CA SER A 4 -43.24 -67.32 7.37
C SER A 4 -44.35 -67.42 8.44
N GLN A 5 -44.28 -68.43 9.31
CA GLN A 5 -45.21 -68.67 10.42
C GLN A 5 -44.58 -68.34 11.78
N SER A 6 -43.42 -67.67 11.79
CA SER A 6 -42.76 -67.24 13.03
C SER A 6 -43.59 -66.19 13.76
N ASN A 7 -43.65 -66.28 15.10
CA ASN A 7 -44.25 -65.25 15.95
C ASN A 7 -43.40 -63.96 16.01
N ASN A 8 -42.17 -63.99 15.51
CA ASN A 8 -41.32 -62.79 15.44
C ASN A 8 -41.62 -62.03 14.13
N PRO A 9 -42.06 -60.75 14.19
CA PRO A 9 -42.47 -59.98 13.03
C PRO A 9 -41.32 -59.74 12.03
N ILE A 10 -40.08 -59.64 12.51
CA ILE A 10 -38.89 -59.49 11.65
C ILE A 10 -38.62 -60.79 10.92
N THR A 11 -38.59 -61.91 11.63
CA THR A 11 -38.39 -63.24 11.02
C THR A 11 -39.48 -63.58 10.01
N GLN A 12 -40.74 -63.23 10.31
CA GLN A 12 -41.85 -63.42 9.39
C GLN A 12 -41.74 -62.54 8.14
N ALA A 13 -41.46 -61.24 8.31
CA ALA A 13 -41.32 -60.31 7.20
C ALA A 13 -40.14 -60.69 6.30
N THR A 14 -38.98 -61.01 6.88
CA THR A 14 -37.81 -61.48 6.13
C THR A 14 -38.09 -62.80 5.43
N ALA A 15 -38.72 -63.77 6.09
CA ALA A 15 -39.06 -65.03 5.44
C ALA A 15 -40.00 -64.80 4.24
N LYS A 16 -41.05 -63.99 4.40
CA LYS A 16 -42.00 -63.67 3.33
C LYS A 16 -41.33 -62.95 2.16
N ASP A 17 -40.47 -61.99 2.45
CA ASP A 17 -39.69 -61.24 1.45
C ASP A 17 -38.74 -62.14 0.65
N LEU A 18 -38.01 -63.02 1.35
CA LEU A 18 -37.11 -63.99 0.73
C LEU A 18 -37.87 -65.05 -0.09
N PHE A 19 -39.02 -65.54 0.37
CA PHE A 19 -39.85 -66.48 -0.41
C PHE A 19 -40.39 -65.85 -1.70
N ASN A 20 -40.80 -64.58 -1.63
CA ASN A 20 -41.31 -63.86 -2.81
C ASN A 20 -40.20 -63.54 -3.80
N THR A 21 -38.98 -63.26 -3.32
CA THR A 21 -37.87 -62.79 -4.16
C THR A 21 -37.03 -63.95 -4.74
N LEU A 22 -36.84 -65.03 -3.97
CA LEU A 22 -35.95 -66.14 -4.33
C LEU A 22 -36.68 -67.35 -4.89
N GLY A 23 -38.01 -67.44 -4.76
CA GLY A 23 -38.81 -68.55 -5.30
C GLY A 23 -38.37 -69.90 -4.72
N ASP A 24 -37.55 -70.64 -5.47
CA ASP A 24 -36.94 -71.90 -5.00
C ASP A 24 -35.62 -71.64 -4.27
N LEU A 25 -35.74 -71.55 -2.95
CA LEU A 25 -34.68 -71.36 -1.98
C LEU A 25 -33.56 -72.43 -2.05
N LYS A 26 -33.75 -73.53 -2.79
CA LYS A 26 -32.77 -74.63 -2.95
C LYS A 26 -31.71 -74.37 -4.02
N THR A 27 -31.90 -73.36 -4.88
CA THR A 27 -31.01 -73.11 -6.04
C THR A 27 -29.91 -72.07 -5.79
N LEU A 28 -29.82 -71.53 -4.57
CA LEU A 28 -28.79 -70.58 -4.20
C LEU A 28 -27.42 -71.26 -4.09
N GLY A 29 -26.58 -71.07 -5.11
CA GLY A 29 -25.18 -71.53 -5.11
C GLY A 29 -24.19 -70.58 -4.41
N SER A 30 -24.63 -69.37 -4.04
CA SER A 30 -23.76 -68.34 -3.45
C SER A 30 -24.48 -67.51 -2.38
N THR A 31 -23.69 -66.78 -1.59
CA THR A 31 -24.21 -65.85 -0.58
C THR A 31 -24.88 -64.65 -1.27
N GLN A 32 -26.09 -64.29 -0.84
CA GLN A 32 -26.80 -63.12 -1.34
C GLN A 32 -27.08 -62.12 -0.22
N ASN A 33 -27.00 -60.84 -0.56
CA ASN A 33 -27.36 -59.74 0.32
C ASN A 33 -28.67 -59.14 -0.19
N HIS A 34 -29.60 -58.92 0.72
CA HIS A 34 -30.90 -58.30 0.49
C HIS A 34 -31.10 -57.18 1.50
N GLU A 35 -31.85 -56.16 1.09
CA GLU A 35 -32.21 -55.04 1.94
C GLU A 35 -33.71 -55.07 2.18
N LEU A 36 -34.10 -55.14 3.45
CA LEU A 36 -35.49 -55.17 3.86
C LEU A 36 -35.83 -53.88 4.59
N ARG A 37 -36.85 -53.15 4.10
CA ARG A 37 -37.42 -52.02 4.84
C ARG A 37 -38.66 -52.48 5.60
N LEU A 38 -38.62 -52.36 6.93
CA LEU A 38 -39.74 -52.69 7.81
C LEU A 38 -39.93 -51.56 8.84
N ASN A 39 -41.14 -50.99 8.88
CA ASN A 39 -41.50 -49.91 9.81
C ASN A 39 -40.47 -48.77 9.82
N GLU A 40 -40.13 -48.24 8.64
CA GLU A 40 -39.13 -47.18 8.40
C GLU A 40 -37.67 -47.53 8.73
N ASN A 41 -37.39 -48.71 9.29
CA ASN A 41 -36.04 -49.18 9.54
C ASN A 41 -35.55 -50.05 8.38
N LEU A 42 -34.32 -49.79 7.92
CA LEU A 42 -33.62 -50.62 6.95
C LEU A 42 -32.91 -51.75 7.69
N TYR A 43 -33.03 -52.97 7.17
CA TYR A 43 -32.37 -54.16 7.67
C TYR A 43 -31.53 -54.76 6.55
N PHE A 44 -30.28 -55.09 6.86
CA PHE A 44 -29.43 -55.85 5.98
C PHE A 44 -29.64 -57.34 6.25
N VAL A 45 -30.07 -58.04 5.22
CA VAL A 45 -30.36 -59.47 5.25
C VAL A 45 -29.29 -60.19 4.44
N LYS A 46 -28.55 -61.09 5.09
CA LYS A 46 -27.56 -61.92 4.42
C LYS A 46 -28.01 -63.37 4.46
N VAL A 47 -28.15 -63.96 3.28
CA VAL A 47 -28.59 -65.34 3.10
C VAL A 47 -27.43 -66.17 2.58
N ARG A 48 -27.08 -67.24 3.30
CA ARG A 48 -26.04 -68.17 2.89
C ARG A 48 -26.56 -69.61 2.90
N PRO A 49 -26.40 -70.36 1.80
CA PRO A 49 -26.63 -71.80 1.79
C PRO A 49 -25.56 -72.53 2.61
N LEU A 50 -26.00 -73.47 3.45
CA LEU A 50 -25.16 -74.42 4.15
C LEU A 50 -25.43 -75.80 3.57
N GLN A 51 -24.48 -76.33 2.81
CA GLN A 51 -24.50 -77.72 2.35
C GLN A 51 -23.75 -78.57 3.39
N ASP A 52 -24.43 -79.57 3.92
CA ASP A 52 -23.87 -80.56 4.85
C ASP A 52 -23.67 -81.92 4.13
N GLU A 53 -22.79 -82.79 4.63
CA GLU A 53 -22.49 -84.12 4.05
C GLU A 53 -23.74 -85.02 3.96
N TYR A 54 -24.80 -84.70 4.69
CA TYR A 54 -26.08 -85.40 4.72
C TYR A 54 -27.12 -84.87 3.71
N ASN A 55 -26.71 -84.05 2.74
CA ASN A 55 -27.58 -83.55 1.66
C ASN A 55 -28.78 -82.71 2.18
N LEU A 56 -28.56 -82.00 3.29
CA LEU A 56 -29.55 -81.12 3.93
C LEU A 56 -29.45 -79.69 3.38
N ASP A 57 -30.56 -79.17 2.84
CA ASP A 57 -30.64 -77.83 2.24
C ASP A 57 -30.93 -76.76 3.30
N TRP A 58 -29.94 -76.40 4.14
CA TRP A 58 -30.13 -75.37 5.16
C TRP A 58 -29.75 -73.98 4.64
N LEU A 59 -30.58 -72.99 4.95
CA LEU A 59 -30.29 -71.58 4.70
C LEU A 59 -30.09 -70.86 6.02
N ILE A 60 -28.92 -70.25 6.18
CA ILE A 60 -28.65 -69.34 7.28
C ILE A 60 -29.03 -67.94 6.80
N VAL A 61 -30.01 -67.35 7.49
CA VAL A 61 -30.45 -65.97 7.25
C VAL A 61 -30.07 -65.15 8.46
N VAL A 62 -29.20 -64.16 8.24
CA VAL A 62 -28.82 -63.18 9.26
C VAL A 62 -29.49 -61.86 8.92
N VAL A 63 -30.22 -61.29 9.88
CA VAL A 63 -30.92 -60.01 9.74
C VAL A 63 -30.34 -59.05 10.76
N VAL A 64 -29.76 -57.94 10.30
CA VAL A 64 -29.20 -56.92 11.19
C VAL A 64 -29.81 -55.57 10.84
N PRO A 65 -30.37 -54.83 11.81
CA PRO A 65 -30.87 -53.47 11.55
C PRO A 65 -29.71 -52.52 11.24
N GLU A 66 -29.91 -51.62 10.27
CA GLU A 66 -28.95 -50.57 9.93
C GLU A 66 -28.70 -49.65 11.13
N SER A 67 -29.73 -49.40 11.94
CA SER A 67 -29.64 -48.53 13.13
C SER A 67 -28.58 -48.97 14.12
N ASP A 68 -28.33 -50.27 14.25
CA ASP A 68 -27.30 -50.78 15.17
C ASP A 68 -25.92 -50.36 14.69
N PHE A 69 -25.65 -50.42 13.37
CA PHE A 69 -24.41 -49.91 12.78
C PHE A 69 -24.34 -48.38 12.79
N MET A 70 -25.44 -47.71 12.46
CA MET A 70 -25.48 -46.26 12.26
C MET A 70 -25.56 -45.47 13.57
N SER A 71 -25.93 -46.09 14.68
CA SER A 71 -26.02 -45.43 15.98
C SER A 71 -24.68 -44.80 16.42
N GLU A 72 -23.60 -45.58 16.36
CA GLU A 72 -22.24 -45.13 16.66
C GLU A 72 -21.70 -44.17 15.59
N ILE A 73 -21.96 -44.46 14.32
CA ILE A 73 -21.53 -43.61 13.20
C ILE A 73 -22.16 -42.21 13.30
N ASN A 74 -23.46 -42.13 13.59
CA ASN A 74 -24.17 -40.87 13.73
C ASN A 74 -23.71 -40.06 14.96
N ALA A 75 -23.35 -40.73 16.06
CA ALA A 75 -22.76 -40.08 17.22
C ALA A 75 -21.39 -39.44 16.88
N ASN A 76 -20.56 -40.16 16.12
CA ASN A 76 -19.28 -39.67 15.64
C ASN A 76 -19.47 -38.51 14.65
N ILE A 77 -20.39 -38.62 13.69
CA ILE A 77 -20.73 -37.53 12.74
C ILE A 77 -21.13 -36.26 13.48
N ARG A 78 -22.01 -36.35 14.49
CA ARG A 78 -22.41 -35.18 15.30
C ARG A 78 -21.23 -34.54 16.00
N THR A 79 -20.31 -35.35 16.53
CA THR A 79 -19.09 -34.86 17.19
C THR A 79 -18.16 -34.17 16.20
N THR A 80 -17.94 -34.77 15.03
CA THR A 80 -17.14 -34.19 13.93
C THR A 80 -17.73 -32.87 13.45
N ILE A 81 -19.05 -32.76 13.30
CA ILE A 81 -19.71 -31.50 12.93
C ILE A 81 -19.49 -30.43 14.01
N LYS A 82 -19.65 -30.76 15.29
CA LYS A 82 -19.38 -29.82 16.40
C LYS A 82 -17.94 -29.34 16.39
N LEU A 83 -16.98 -30.25 16.20
CA LEU A 83 -15.56 -29.91 16.09
C LEU A 83 -15.28 -29.04 14.86
N GLY A 84 -15.89 -29.35 13.71
CA GLY A 84 -15.75 -28.56 12.49
C GLY A 84 -16.27 -27.14 12.65
N ILE A 85 -17.45 -26.97 13.27
CA ILE A 85 -18.01 -25.65 13.59
C ILE A 85 -17.10 -24.91 14.58
N GLY A 86 -16.59 -25.60 15.60
CA GLY A 86 -15.62 -25.06 16.55
C GLY A 86 -14.35 -24.54 15.86
N ALA A 87 -13.74 -25.36 15.02
CA ALA A 87 -12.54 -25.00 14.26
C ALA A 87 -12.80 -23.81 13.32
N MET A 88 -13.97 -23.77 12.66
CA MET A 88 -14.36 -22.66 11.79
C MET A 88 -14.51 -21.35 12.57
N MET A 89 -15.15 -21.38 13.74
CA MET A 89 -15.26 -20.18 14.59
C MET A 89 -13.89 -19.69 15.05
N VAL A 90 -13.01 -20.60 15.47
CA VAL A 90 -11.63 -20.25 15.87
C VAL A 90 -10.86 -19.62 14.71
N ALA A 91 -10.95 -20.19 13.51
CA ALA A 91 -10.29 -19.63 12.32
C ALA A 91 -10.78 -18.21 12.00
N ILE A 92 -12.10 -17.96 12.09
CA ILE A 92 -12.68 -16.62 11.88
C ILE A 92 -12.17 -15.63 12.93
N ILE A 93 -12.14 -16.03 14.20
CA ILE A 93 -11.67 -15.18 15.30
C ILE A 93 -10.20 -14.81 15.09
N ILE A 94 -9.34 -15.78 14.79
CA ILE A 94 -7.91 -15.55 14.51
C ILE A 94 -7.75 -14.64 13.30
N GLY A 95 -8.45 -14.92 12.20
CA GLY A 95 -8.39 -14.08 10.99
C GLY A 95 -8.80 -12.64 11.26
N MET A 96 -9.87 -12.43 12.03
CA MET A 96 -10.36 -11.10 12.39
C MET A 96 -9.40 -10.34 13.31
N ILE A 97 -8.78 -11.03 14.28
CA ILE A 97 -7.75 -10.44 15.16
C ILE A 97 -6.53 -10.02 14.34
N THR A 98 -6.01 -10.92 13.50
CA THR A 98 -4.83 -10.64 12.66
C THR A 98 -5.09 -9.49 11.69
N ALA A 99 -6.25 -9.48 11.02
CA ALA A 99 -6.61 -8.40 10.11
C ALA A 99 -6.68 -7.05 10.83
N ARG A 100 -7.40 -6.97 11.97
CA ARG A 100 -7.50 -5.74 12.76
C ARG A 100 -6.13 -5.26 13.23
N TRP A 101 -5.28 -6.17 13.66
CA TRP A 101 -3.94 -5.85 14.14
C TRP A 101 -3.06 -5.27 13.04
N ILE A 102 -3.05 -5.88 11.85
CA ILE A 102 -2.29 -5.37 10.69
C ILE A 102 -2.81 -4.00 10.27
N THR A 103 -4.13 -3.86 10.10
CA THR A 103 -4.73 -2.59 9.68
C THR A 103 -4.44 -1.45 10.65
N TRP A 104 -4.47 -1.72 11.96
CA TRP A 104 -4.14 -0.72 12.98
C TRP A 104 -2.70 -0.20 12.84
N GLN A 105 -1.72 -1.08 12.62
CA GLN A 105 -0.32 -0.66 12.45
C GLN A 105 -0.12 0.17 11.18
N ILE A 106 -0.71 -0.26 10.06
CA ILE A 106 -0.62 0.48 8.78
C ILE A 106 -1.28 1.85 8.91
N SER A 107 -2.44 1.94 9.57
CA SER A 107 -3.11 3.22 9.80
C SER A 107 -2.25 4.19 10.62
N ARG A 108 -1.53 3.68 11.63
CA ARG A 108 -0.61 4.49 12.44
C ARG A 108 0.55 5.03 11.62
N LEU A 109 1.16 4.21 10.76
CA LEU A 109 2.18 4.64 9.80
C LEU A 109 1.66 5.75 8.88
N ASN A 110 0.45 5.60 8.35
CA ASN A 110 -0.17 6.60 7.48
C ASN A 110 -0.39 7.94 8.18
N ILE A 111 -0.83 7.93 9.45
CA ILE A 111 -0.99 9.15 10.25
C ILE A 111 0.35 9.88 10.41
N VAL A 112 1.42 9.15 10.75
CA VAL A 112 2.74 9.75 10.91
C VAL A 112 3.27 10.29 9.58
N ALA A 113 3.11 9.54 8.49
CA ALA A 113 3.46 10.00 7.14
C ALA A 113 2.73 11.29 6.76
N SER A 114 1.42 11.38 7.06
CA SER A 114 0.64 12.59 6.81
C SER A 114 1.13 13.79 7.63
N ASN A 115 1.56 13.56 8.87
CA ASN A 115 2.11 14.62 9.72
C ASN A 115 3.49 15.10 9.24
N VAL A 116 4.36 14.16 8.84
CA VAL A 116 5.64 14.46 8.20
C VAL A 116 5.45 15.28 6.93
N ALA A 117 4.46 14.95 6.09
CA ALA A 117 4.14 15.72 4.88
C ALA A 117 3.68 17.16 5.17
N LYS A 118 3.17 17.43 6.37
CA LYS A 118 2.79 18.78 6.84
C LYS A 118 3.93 19.51 7.55
N GLY A 119 5.12 18.90 7.64
CA GLY A 119 6.27 19.44 8.36
C GLY A 119 6.22 19.25 9.88
N ASP A 120 5.34 18.39 10.39
CA ASP A 120 5.33 18.00 11.81
C ASP A 120 6.18 16.74 12.02
N TRP A 121 7.41 16.97 12.50
CA TRP A 121 8.43 15.94 12.73
C TRP A 121 8.35 15.30 14.13
N LYS A 122 7.38 15.66 14.99
CA LYS A 122 7.36 15.21 16.40
C LYS A 122 6.95 13.76 16.61
N LEU A 123 6.35 13.10 15.61
CA LEU A 123 5.93 11.71 15.76
C LEU A 123 7.02 10.74 15.32
N SER A 124 7.76 10.22 16.30
CA SER A 124 8.53 9.00 16.15
C SER A 124 7.62 7.78 16.30
N LEU A 125 7.68 6.86 15.32
CA LEU A 125 7.10 5.54 15.49
C LEU A 125 8.07 4.70 16.33
N TYR A 126 7.93 4.76 17.66
CA TYR A 126 8.63 3.84 18.55
C TYR A 126 7.92 2.48 18.51
N LEU A 127 8.43 1.57 17.69
CA LEU A 127 7.98 0.18 17.62
C LEU A 127 9.21 -0.73 17.73
N GLN A 128 9.43 -1.28 18.92
CA GLN A 128 10.52 -2.22 19.16
C GLN A 128 10.02 -3.62 18.78
N ARG A 129 10.08 -3.93 17.49
CA ARG A 129 9.51 -5.15 16.90
C ARG A 129 10.45 -5.67 15.82
N ASN A 130 10.69 -6.98 15.80
CA ASN A 130 11.69 -7.62 14.95
C ASN A 130 11.08 -8.36 13.74
N ASP A 131 9.94 -7.89 13.24
CA ASP A 131 9.27 -8.49 12.08
C ASP A 131 9.19 -7.50 10.91
N GLU A 132 8.49 -7.86 9.83
CA GLU A 132 8.39 -7.06 8.62
C GLU A 132 7.78 -5.68 8.89
N ILE A 133 6.86 -5.59 9.86
CA ILE A 133 6.24 -4.32 10.28
C ILE A 133 7.25 -3.46 11.04
N GLY A 134 8.09 -4.09 11.86
CA GLY A 134 9.23 -3.44 12.51
C GLY A 134 10.24 -2.88 11.51
N GLN A 135 10.67 -3.69 10.55
CA GLN A 135 11.60 -3.27 9.49
C GLN A 135 11.04 -2.12 8.65
N LEU A 136 9.75 -2.18 8.28
CA LEU A 136 9.07 -1.08 7.58
C LEU A 136 9.07 0.20 8.42
N THR A 137 8.84 0.09 9.73
CA THR A 137 8.85 1.23 10.65
C THR A 137 10.24 1.86 10.76
N GLU A 138 11.29 1.04 10.83
CA GLU A 138 12.68 1.50 10.86
C GLU A 138 13.08 2.21 9.56
N ALA A 139 12.75 1.63 8.41
CA ALA A 139 12.97 2.24 7.11
C ALA A 139 12.24 3.59 6.98
N PHE A 140 10.99 3.66 7.46
CA PHE A 140 10.22 4.90 7.49
C PHE A 140 10.84 5.97 8.40
N ASN A 141 11.24 5.61 9.63
CA ASN A 141 11.90 6.53 10.56
C ASN A 141 13.22 7.08 9.98
N THR A 142 13.98 6.21 9.29
CA THR A 142 15.22 6.61 8.61
C THR A 142 14.94 7.62 7.50
N MET A 143 13.93 7.36 6.66
CA MET A 143 13.50 8.29 5.61
C MET A 143 13.03 9.63 6.17
N ALA A 144 12.19 9.62 7.21
CA ALA A 144 11.69 10.83 7.86
C ALA A 144 12.83 11.67 8.45
N THR A 145 13.83 11.02 9.07
CA THR A 145 15.02 11.69 9.62
C THR A 145 15.86 12.33 8.52
N GLN A 146 16.07 11.63 7.41
CA GLN A 146 16.81 12.16 6.26
C GLN A 146 16.09 13.35 5.62
N LEU A 147 14.76 13.28 5.46
CA LEU A 147 13.95 14.38 4.98
C LEU A 147 14.05 15.61 5.89
N GLN A 148 13.92 15.41 7.20
CA GLN A 148 14.05 16.49 8.18
C GLN A 148 15.41 17.18 8.06
N LYS A 149 16.48 16.40 7.94
CA LYS A 149 17.84 16.93 7.77
C LYS A 149 17.97 17.72 6.48
N SER A 150 17.49 17.19 5.35
CA SER A 150 17.53 17.90 4.06
C SER A 150 16.77 19.24 4.11
N PHE A 151 15.63 19.29 4.80
CA PHE A 151 14.90 20.55 5.00
C PHE A 151 15.70 21.55 5.84
N GLN A 152 16.34 21.10 6.93
CA GLN A 152 17.21 21.95 7.76
C GLN A 152 18.41 22.50 6.97
N ASP A 153 19.05 21.64 6.17
CA ASP A 153 20.17 22.03 5.32
C ASP A 153 19.72 23.07 4.25
N LEU A 154 18.54 22.91 3.66
CA LEU A 154 17.99 23.90 2.74
C LEU A 154 17.64 25.23 3.42
N THR A 155 17.10 25.21 4.63
CA THR A 155 16.81 26.45 5.38
C THR A 155 18.08 27.20 5.72
N THR A 156 19.10 26.50 6.21
CA THR A 156 20.40 27.11 6.54
C THR A 156 21.11 27.66 5.31
N LEU A 157 21.04 26.95 4.18
CA LEU A 157 21.62 27.44 2.92
C LEU A 157 20.90 28.71 2.42
N ASN A 158 19.57 28.76 2.50
CA ASN A 158 18.81 29.96 2.13
C ASN A 158 19.12 31.15 3.05
N GLU A 159 19.24 30.92 4.36
CA GLU A 159 19.64 31.97 5.31
C GLU A 159 21.04 32.52 5.00
N ALA A 160 22.01 31.63 4.73
CA ALA A 160 23.36 32.02 4.35
C ALA A 160 23.39 32.80 3.01
N LEU A 161 22.57 32.39 2.04
CA LEU A 161 22.44 33.08 0.76
C LEU A 161 21.87 34.49 0.97
N ALA A 162 20.78 34.61 1.72
CA ALA A 162 20.17 35.90 2.04
C ALA A 162 21.13 36.84 2.80
N GLU A 163 21.97 36.29 3.70
CA GLU A 163 23.00 37.08 4.38
C GLU A 163 24.07 37.58 3.39
N SER A 164 24.52 36.71 2.49
CA SER A 164 25.49 37.06 1.44
C SER A 164 24.96 38.16 0.52
N GLU A 165 23.71 38.04 0.07
CA GLU A 165 23.04 39.07 -0.73
C GLU A 165 22.93 40.40 0.04
N SER A 166 22.46 40.37 1.29
CA SER A 166 22.38 41.57 2.13
C SER A 166 23.73 42.25 2.32
N ARG A 167 24.80 41.46 2.49
CA ARG A 167 26.17 41.95 2.63
C ARG A 167 26.64 42.66 1.36
N LEU A 168 26.37 42.07 0.18
CA LEU A 168 26.69 42.69 -1.11
C LEU A 168 25.92 44.00 -1.30
N THR A 169 24.61 44.03 -1.04
CA THR A 169 23.82 45.26 -1.16
C THR A 169 24.31 46.35 -0.22
N LYS A 170 24.63 46.02 1.04
CA LYS A 170 25.21 46.97 1.99
C LYS A 170 26.54 47.53 1.49
N PHE A 171 27.41 46.68 0.98
CA PHE A 171 28.68 47.11 0.40
C PHE A 171 28.47 48.07 -0.78
N LEU A 172 27.58 47.72 -1.72
CA LEU A 172 27.26 48.55 -2.88
C LEU A 172 26.64 49.90 -2.51
N ASN A 173 25.99 50.02 -1.36
CA ASN A 173 25.43 51.29 -0.90
C ASN A 173 26.42 52.16 -0.10
N VAL A 174 27.54 51.61 0.35
CA VAL A 174 28.56 52.38 1.09
C VAL A 174 29.61 52.97 0.15
N ILE A 175 29.80 52.40 -1.04
CA ILE A 175 30.74 52.93 -2.02
C ILE A 175 30.31 54.32 -2.51
N GLN A 176 31.25 55.27 -2.52
CA GLN A 176 31.06 56.63 -3.02
C GLN A 176 31.11 56.72 -4.56
N VAL A 177 30.63 55.67 -5.24
CA VAL A 177 30.57 55.58 -6.71
C VAL A 177 29.15 55.18 -7.08
N GLY A 178 28.55 55.88 -8.05
CA GLY A 178 27.27 55.47 -8.61
C GLY A 178 27.43 54.16 -9.40
N VAL A 179 26.73 53.11 -8.99
CA VAL A 179 26.73 51.80 -9.67
C VAL A 179 25.35 51.53 -10.22
N ALA A 180 25.28 51.16 -11.49
CA ALA A 180 24.07 50.74 -12.19
C ALA A 180 24.34 49.42 -12.93
N ILE A 181 23.39 48.48 -12.88
CA ILE A 181 23.47 47.17 -13.56
C ILE A 181 22.35 47.10 -14.59
N TYR A 182 22.71 46.86 -15.85
CA TYR A 182 21.75 46.68 -16.95
C TYR A 182 21.67 45.22 -17.38
N ALA A 183 20.48 44.77 -17.75
CA ALA A 183 20.26 43.50 -18.41
C ALA A 183 20.83 43.53 -19.84
N PRO A 184 21.10 42.36 -20.47
CA PRO A 184 21.58 42.29 -21.84
C PRO A 184 20.65 42.95 -22.88
N ASN A 185 19.37 43.16 -22.54
CA ASN A 185 18.38 43.87 -23.36
C ASN A 185 18.42 45.41 -23.17
N GLY A 186 19.31 45.93 -22.31
CA GLY A 186 19.45 47.37 -22.00
C GLY A 186 18.57 47.89 -20.87
N GLU A 187 17.80 47.04 -20.19
CA GLU A 187 16.92 47.43 -19.08
C GLU A 187 17.71 47.60 -17.76
N LEU A 188 17.45 48.65 -16.97
CA LEU A 188 18.11 48.84 -15.67
C LEU A 188 17.55 47.85 -14.64
N ILE A 189 18.41 46.99 -14.09
CA ILE A 189 18.08 46.00 -13.07
C ILE A 189 18.31 46.56 -11.65
N TYR A 190 19.37 47.36 -11.46
CA TYR A 190 19.79 47.83 -10.14
C TYR A 190 20.55 49.15 -10.24
N PHE A 191 20.39 50.04 -9.28
CA PHE A 191 21.31 51.13 -9.01
C PHE A 191 21.48 51.35 -7.50
N ASN A 192 22.63 51.82 -7.06
CA ASN A 192 22.91 52.05 -5.64
C ASN A 192 22.47 53.45 -5.16
N ILE A 193 22.53 53.67 -3.84
CA ILE A 193 22.15 54.96 -3.25
C ILE A 193 22.99 56.14 -3.77
N THR A 194 24.29 55.96 -4.01
CA THR A 194 25.13 57.04 -4.55
C THR A 194 24.70 57.44 -5.97
N ALA A 195 24.29 56.49 -6.82
CA ALA A 195 23.72 56.79 -8.14
C ALA A 195 22.38 57.51 -8.02
N THR A 196 21.57 57.17 -7.02
CA THR A 196 20.30 57.86 -6.67
C THR A 196 20.58 59.33 -6.38
N ASP A 197 21.55 59.61 -5.50
CA ASP A 197 21.91 60.97 -5.09
C ASP A 197 22.52 61.78 -6.24
N LEU A 198 23.41 61.17 -7.02
CA LEU A 198 24.07 61.82 -8.15
C LEU A 198 23.11 62.13 -9.30
N LEU A 199 22.17 61.23 -9.58
CA LEU A 199 21.24 61.36 -10.69
C LEU A 199 19.91 62.01 -10.27
N SER A 200 19.68 62.22 -8.97
CA SER A 200 18.41 62.70 -8.40
C SER A 200 17.20 61.84 -8.81
N LEU A 201 17.39 60.52 -8.91
CA LEU A 201 16.36 59.57 -9.33
C LEU A 201 15.80 58.86 -8.09
N GLU A 202 14.50 58.86 -7.86
CA GLU A 202 13.91 58.19 -6.68
C GLU A 202 13.64 56.69 -6.90
N GLN A 203 13.41 56.23 -8.15
CA GLN A 203 13.16 54.82 -8.46
C GLN A 203 13.75 54.33 -9.78
N VAL A 204 13.93 53.00 -9.89
CA VAL A 204 14.46 52.28 -11.08
C VAL A 204 13.59 52.55 -12.33
N GLY A 205 12.29 52.84 -12.13
CA GLY A 205 11.33 53.13 -13.19
C GLY A 205 11.30 54.58 -13.68
N ASP A 206 12.00 55.54 -13.04
CA ASP A 206 11.99 56.95 -13.46
C ASP A 206 12.81 57.21 -14.75
N LEU A 207 13.52 56.20 -15.25
CA LEU A 207 14.37 56.32 -16.43
C LEU A 207 13.61 56.38 -17.77
N GLU A 208 12.33 56.03 -17.83
CA GLU A 208 11.53 56.35 -19.02
C GLU A 208 11.24 57.85 -19.11
N THR A 209 11.27 58.57 -17.98
CA THR A 209 10.92 60.00 -17.90
C THR A 209 12.15 60.90 -17.79
N TYR A 210 13.24 60.40 -17.20
CA TYR A 210 14.57 60.98 -17.39
C TYR A 210 15.10 60.56 -18.75
N ASN A 211 14.56 61.22 -19.77
CA ASN A 211 15.27 61.50 -21.00
C ASN A 211 16.49 62.33 -20.59
N LEU A 212 17.51 61.69 -19.98
CA LEU A 212 18.80 62.28 -19.67
C LEU A 212 19.17 62.97 -20.97
N PRO A 213 19.19 64.31 -21.01
CA PRO A 213 19.60 64.96 -22.22
C PRO A 213 21.05 64.52 -22.39
N LEU A 214 21.27 63.55 -23.28
CA LEU A 214 22.55 63.31 -23.93
C LEU A 214 22.91 64.52 -24.83
N ASN A 215 22.46 65.72 -24.45
CA ASN A 215 22.89 67.00 -24.96
C ASN A 215 24.15 67.49 -24.23
N ASN A 216 24.65 66.73 -23.23
CA ASN A 216 26.07 66.78 -22.92
C ASN A 216 26.80 66.04 -24.03
N SER A 217 27.09 66.79 -25.09
CA SER A 217 28.10 66.42 -26.05
C SER A 217 29.37 66.18 -25.24
N ILE A 218 29.80 64.93 -25.11
CA ILE A 218 31.11 64.64 -24.55
C ILE A 218 32.09 65.23 -25.57
N TYR A 219 33.01 66.09 -25.18
CA TYR A 219 33.95 66.70 -26.12
C TYR A 219 35.29 65.97 -26.05
N GLN A 220 35.89 65.73 -27.21
CA GLN A 220 37.28 65.24 -27.26
C GLN A 220 38.21 66.33 -26.73
N GLN A 221 39.01 65.98 -25.72
CA GLN A 221 40.01 66.89 -25.16
C GLN A 221 40.95 67.37 -26.28
N GLU A 222 41.34 68.64 -26.23
CA GLU A 222 42.15 69.37 -27.23
C GLU A 222 41.49 69.70 -28.59
N THR A 223 40.36 69.09 -28.97
CA THR A 223 39.73 69.36 -30.28
C THR A 223 38.39 70.08 -30.18
N ASN A 224 37.78 70.16 -29.00
CA ASN A 224 36.46 70.77 -28.76
C ASN A 224 35.37 70.28 -29.74
N GLN A 225 35.56 69.08 -30.29
CA GLN A 225 34.65 68.39 -31.19
C GLN A 225 33.79 67.44 -30.37
N PRO A 226 32.46 67.41 -30.59
CA PRO A 226 31.58 66.49 -29.89
C PRO A 226 31.88 65.04 -30.31
N TYR A 227 32.00 64.12 -29.36
CA TYR A 227 32.05 62.69 -29.60
C TYR A 227 30.76 62.27 -30.33
N THR A 228 30.88 61.81 -31.56
CA THR A 228 29.76 61.18 -32.29
C THR A 228 29.31 59.93 -31.52
N VAL A 229 28.00 59.64 -31.53
CA VAL A 229 27.37 58.54 -30.76
C VAL A 229 28.08 57.18 -30.93
N SER A 230 28.74 56.95 -32.07
CA SER A 230 29.54 55.76 -32.38
C SER A 230 30.86 55.61 -31.58
N TYR A 231 31.33 56.67 -30.91
CA TYR A 231 32.59 56.70 -30.15
C TYR A 231 32.40 56.97 -28.66
N LEU A 232 31.16 56.96 -28.17
CA LEU A 232 30.89 57.06 -26.74
C LEU A 232 31.58 55.88 -26.02
N PRO A 233 32.31 56.12 -24.91
CA PRO A 233 33.06 55.08 -24.21
C PRO A 233 32.21 53.85 -23.85
N TYR A 234 30.95 54.08 -23.47
CA TYR A 234 29.99 53.01 -23.18
C TYR A 234 29.64 52.14 -24.42
N ASN A 235 29.47 52.74 -25.59
CA ASN A 235 29.18 52.00 -26.84
C ASN A 235 30.36 51.15 -27.32
N ARG A 236 31.59 51.52 -26.97
CA ARG A 236 32.81 50.75 -27.25
C ARG A 236 33.11 49.70 -26.17
N ALA A 237 32.70 49.94 -24.93
CA ALA A 237 32.81 48.97 -23.86
C ALA A 237 31.86 47.78 -24.02
N LEU A 238 30.67 47.97 -24.60
CA LEU A 238 29.68 46.90 -24.86
C LEU A 238 30.22 45.70 -25.68
N PRO A 239 31.03 45.89 -26.74
CA PRO A 239 31.71 44.78 -27.43
C PRO A 239 33.00 44.27 -26.74
N GLY A 240 33.36 44.77 -25.54
CA GLY A 240 34.50 44.30 -24.75
C GLY A 240 35.81 45.07 -24.94
N GLU A 241 35.79 46.28 -25.54
CA GLU A 241 36.97 47.13 -25.60
C GLU A 241 37.16 47.89 -24.27
N THR A 242 38.36 47.81 -23.69
CA THR A 242 38.74 48.65 -22.55
C THR A 242 38.98 50.08 -23.03
N VAL A 243 38.16 51.02 -22.58
CA VAL A 243 38.30 52.44 -22.90
C VAL A 243 38.58 53.20 -21.61
N MET A 244 39.68 53.94 -21.58
CA MET A 244 39.99 54.89 -20.52
C MET A 244 39.30 56.21 -20.87
N SER A 245 38.49 56.72 -19.94
CA SER A 245 38.03 58.10 -19.99
C SER A 245 39.14 58.94 -19.37
N ASP A 246 39.75 59.84 -20.16
CA ASP A 246 40.63 60.86 -19.61
C ASP A 246 39.73 62.01 -19.11
N ASP A 247 39.79 62.27 -17.80
CA ASP A 247 39.11 63.39 -17.12
C ASP A 247 39.71 64.77 -17.48
#